data_AF-A0AAV5QAF2-F1
#
_entry.id   AF-A0AAV5QAF2-F1
#
_cell.length_a   1.000
_cell.length_b   1.000
_cell.length_c   1.000
_cell.angle_alpha   90.00
_cell.angle_beta   90.00
_cell.angle_gamma   90.00
#
_symmetry.space_group_name_H-M   'P 1'
#
loop_
_entity.id
_entity.type
_entity.pdbx_description
1 polymer ?
#
loop_
_entity_poly.entity_id
_entity_poly.type
_entity_poly.pdbx_seq_one_letter_code
_entity_poly.pdbx_strand_id
1 'polypeptide(L)'
;MGRYSVKRYKTKRRTKDLDLIHQDLSNANTIQQLKHQPEDEYRPGLGQYYCIHCDRYFQNNKALAAHLKGKVHKRRVKELKVNPYSNLEAEAANGQNLEKFVEKVNQYNLQEPGRKDMETALLTNLIAENDEKDRLKWEEMYPEEAEAQRKKLAEDEAKNNSMDIQNSPVAVNEEDEIIVD
;
A
#
# COMPACT_ATOMS: atom_id res chain seq x y z
N MET A 1 24.44 14.30 -27.35
CA MET A 1 23.76 13.93 -26.09
C MET A 1 24.69 14.17 -24.90
N GLY A 2 24.20 14.70 -23.79
CA GLY A 2 25.01 14.96 -22.60
C GLY A 2 25.34 13.71 -21.78
N ARG A 3 26.32 13.82 -20.88
CA ARG A 3 26.76 12.72 -19.98
C ARG A 3 25.61 12.12 -19.16
N TYR A 4 24.65 12.94 -18.72
CA TYR A 4 23.56 12.51 -17.87
C TYR A 4 22.63 11.49 -18.56
N SER A 5 22.17 11.80 -19.78
CA SER A 5 21.25 10.93 -20.51
C SER A 5 21.91 9.59 -20.85
N VAL A 6 23.15 9.64 -21.34
CA VAL A 6 23.95 8.46 -21.69
C VAL A 6 24.26 7.61 -20.46
N LYS A 7 24.40 8.18 -19.27
CA LYS A 7 24.65 7.41 -18.04
C LYS A 7 23.37 6.81 -17.45
N ARG A 8 22.25 7.53 -17.54
CA ARG A 8 20.99 7.15 -16.89
C ARG A 8 20.14 6.18 -17.72
N TYR A 9 19.99 6.42 -19.02
CA TYR A 9 19.04 5.70 -19.89
C TYR A 9 19.70 4.59 -20.72
N LYS A 10 20.78 3.98 -20.21
CA LYS A 10 21.40 2.81 -20.85
C LYS A 10 20.54 1.57 -20.62
N THR A 11 20.58 0.64 -21.57
CA THR A 11 19.87 -0.66 -21.53
C THR A 11 20.13 -1.44 -20.24
N LYS A 12 21.36 -1.45 -19.73
CA LYS A 12 21.73 -2.08 -18.44
C LYS A 12 21.10 -1.47 -17.18
N ARG A 13 20.38 -0.34 -17.30
CA ARG A 13 19.69 0.37 -16.21
C ARG A 13 18.23 0.66 -16.58
N ARG A 14 17.69 -0.11 -17.53
CA ARG A 14 16.31 0.04 -17.98
C ARG A 14 15.37 -0.33 -16.82
N THR A 15 14.40 0.52 -16.56
CA THR A 15 13.29 0.24 -15.64
C THR A 15 12.18 -0.48 -16.37
N LYS A 16 11.30 -1.17 -15.65
CA LYS A 16 10.09 -1.74 -16.25
C LYS A 16 9.26 -0.66 -16.96
N ASP A 17 8.76 -1.01 -18.13
CA ASP A 17 7.97 -0.13 -18.97
C ASP A 17 6.54 0.02 -18.41
N LEU A 18 5.88 1.14 -18.71
CA LEU A 18 4.59 1.48 -18.11
C LEU A 18 3.46 0.53 -18.54
N ASP A 19 3.48 0.07 -19.78
CA ASP A 19 2.54 -0.90 -20.34
C ASP A 19 2.58 -2.25 -19.60
N LEU A 20 3.79 -2.72 -19.23
CA LEU A 20 3.95 -3.91 -18.41
C LEU A 20 3.41 -3.70 -16.99
N ILE A 21 3.61 -2.52 -16.41
CA ILE A 21 3.05 -2.18 -15.09
C ILE A 21 1.51 -2.13 -15.16
N HIS A 22 0.93 -1.64 -16.27
CA HIS A 22 -0.51 -1.68 -16.49
C HIS A 22 -1.07 -3.10 -16.52
N GLN A 23 -0.33 -4.05 -17.10
CA GLN A 23 -0.70 -5.47 -17.10
C GLN A 23 -0.61 -6.10 -15.71
N ASP A 24 0.41 -5.74 -14.93
CA ASP A 24 0.50 -6.22 -13.54
C ASP A 24 -0.69 -5.72 -12.69
N LEU A 25 -1.14 -4.48 -12.93
CA LEU A 25 -2.27 -3.86 -12.23
C LEU A 25 -3.64 -4.27 -12.79
N SER A 26 -3.71 -5.00 -13.92
CA SER A 26 -4.99 -5.35 -14.52
C SER A 26 -5.68 -6.53 -13.83
N ASN A 27 -4.93 -7.41 -13.17
CA ASN A 27 -5.46 -8.62 -12.55
C ASN A 27 -5.26 -8.61 -11.02
N ALA A 28 -6.29 -9.02 -10.28
CA ALA A 28 -6.19 -9.14 -8.82
C ALA A 28 -5.10 -10.14 -8.39
N ASN A 29 -4.99 -11.27 -9.11
CA ASN A 29 -4.04 -12.32 -8.81
C ASN A 29 -2.59 -11.83 -8.92
N THR A 30 -2.27 -11.05 -9.96
CA THR A 30 -0.92 -10.50 -10.15
C THR A 30 -0.60 -9.47 -9.07
N ILE A 31 -1.56 -8.61 -8.70
CA ILE A 31 -1.39 -7.67 -7.59
C ILE A 31 -1.10 -8.42 -6.29
N GLN A 32 -1.88 -9.46 -5.96
CA GLN A 32 -1.70 -10.26 -4.74
C GLN A 32 -0.35 -11.00 -4.73
N GLN A 33 0.05 -11.59 -5.86
CA GLN A 33 1.36 -12.24 -6.00
C GLN A 33 2.52 -11.26 -5.79
N LEU A 34 2.42 -10.05 -6.37
CA LEU A 34 3.44 -9.01 -6.21
C LEU A 34 3.44 -8.38 -4.81
N LYS A 35 2.30 -8.40 -4.12
CA LYS A 35 2.14 -7.92 -2.74
C LYS A 35 2.64 -8.94 -1.72
N HIS A 36 2.56 -10.23 -2.03
CA HIS A 36 2.93 -11.33 -1.13
C HIS A 36 4.02 -12.18 -1.77
N GLN A 37 5.14 -11.53 -2.07
CA GLN A 37 6.31 -12.20 -2.64
C GLN A 37 6.99 -13.07 -1.57
N PRO A 38 7.58 -14.22 -1.95
CA PRO A 38 8.45 -14.96 -1.05
C PRO A 38 9.68 -14.11 -0.68
N GLU A 39 10.29 -14.43 0.45
CA GLU A 39 11.51 -13.76 0.89
C GLU A 39 12.67 -14.04 -0.08
N ASP A 40 13.27 -12.98 -0.63
CA ASP A 40 14.39 -13.05 -1.58
C ASP A 40 15.57 -12.23 -1.05
N GLU A 41 16.66 -12.93 -0.71
CA GLU A 41 17.90 -12.37 -0.14
C GLU A 41 18.57 -11.34 -1.07
N TYR A 42 18.38 -11.45 -2.39
CA TYR A 42 19.02 -10.57 -3.35
C TYR A 42 18.26 -9.24 -3.53
N ARG A 43 17.06 -9.12 -2.96
CA ARG A 43 16.22 -7.92 -3.05
C ARG A 43 16.31 -7.08 -1.77
N PRO A 44 16.25 -5.74 -1.87
CA PRO A 44 16.11 -4.88 -0.71
C PRO A 44 14.88 -5.27 0.13
N GLY A 45 15.03 -5.30 1.46
CA GLY A 45 13.94 -5.63 2.37
C GLY A 45 13.37 -7.04 2.16
N LEU A 46 14.22 -7.99 1.71
CA LEU A 46 13.85 -9.37 1.40
C LEU A 46 12.70 -9.48 0.38
N GLY A 47 12.49 -8.46 -0.45
CA GLY A 47 11.41 -8.41 -1.43
C GLY A 47 10.03 -8.04 -0.88
N GLN A 48 9.87 -7.86 0.44
CA GLN A 48 8.56 -7.67 1.08
C GLN A 48 7.97 -6.27 0.84
N TYR A 49 8.78 -5.22 0.99
CA TYR A 49 8.30 -3.84 0.86
C TYR A 49 8.41 -3.36 -0.60
N TYR A 50 7.45 -3.75 -1.43
CA TYR A 50 7.43 -3.46 -2.87
C TYR A 50 6.32 -2.47 -3.27
N CYS A 51 6.65 -1.51 -4.14
CA CYS A 51 5.65 -0.64 -4.78
C CYS A 51 5.46 -1.03 -6.24
N ILE A 52 4.26 -1.52 -6.57
CA ILE A 52 3.89 -2.01 -7.91
C ILE A 52 3.94 -0.87 -8.95
N HIS A 53 3.36 0.29 -8.65
CA HIS A 53 3.30 1.42 -9.60
C HIS A 53 4.70 1.89 -10.06
N CYS A 54 5.66 1.88 -9.14
CA CYS A 54 7.00 2.39 -9.37
C CYS A 54 8.02 1.31 -9.75
N ASP A 55 7.63 0.02 -9.67
CA ASP A 55 8.52 -1.13 -9.78
C ASP A 55 9.78 -0.98 -8.92
N ARG A 56 9.59 -0.79 -7.61
CA ARG A 56 10.71 -0.52 -6.69
C ARG A 56 10.54 -1.20 -5.33
N TYR A 57 11.63 -1.83 -4.90
CA TYR A 57 11.79 -2.41 -3.56
C TYR A 57 12.36 -1.39 -2.57
N PHE A 58 11.91 -1.49 -1.33
CA PHE A 58 12.34 -0.68 -0.20
C PHE A 58 12.87 -1.56 0.92
N GLN A 59 13.71 -0.99 1.77
CA GLN A 59 14.31 -1.73 2.89
C GLN A 59 13.29 -2.04 4.00
N ASN A 60 12.42 -1.10 4.35
CA ASN A 60 11.52 -1.17 5.51
C ASN A 60 10.15 -0.55 5.15
N ASN A 61 9.09 -0.89 5.91
CA ASN A 61 7.74 -0.36 5.68
C ASN A 61 7.64 1.17 5.78
N LYS A 62 8.36 1.79 6.73
CA LYS A 62 8.43 3.26 6.88
C LYS A 62 8.93 3.96 5.60
N ALA A 63 9.90 3.36 4.90
CA ALA A 63 10.44 3.91 3.67
C ALA A 63 9.42 3.80 2.52
N LEU A 64 8.67 2.70 2.45
CA LEU A 64 7.57 2.52 1.51
C LEU A 64 6.45 3.54 1.76
N ALA A 65 6.05 3.74 3.02
CA ALA A 65 5.05 4.74 3.41
C ALA A 65 5.47 6.17 3.01
N ALA A 66 6.73 6.54 3.23
CA ALA A 66 7.27 7.83 2.81
C ALA A 66 7.29 7.96 1.27
N HIS A 67 7.62 6.89 0.55
CA HIS A 67 7.59 6.87 -0.91
C HIS A 67 6.20 7.13 -1.48
N LEU A 68 5.17 6.44 -0.96
CA LEU A 68 3.78 6.58 -1.42
C LEU A 68 3.25 8.01 -1.27
N LYS A 69 3.64 8.71 -0.19
CA LYS A 69 3.28 10.12 0.03
C LYS A 69 4.05 11.10 -0.87
N GLY A 70 5.19 10.67 -1.42
CA GLY A 70 6.13 11.49 -2.17
C GLY A 70 5.67 11.88 -3.59
N LYS A 71 6.28 12.94 -4.13
CA LYS A 71 5.95 13.49 -5.46
C LYS A 71 6.28 12.53 -6.61
N VAL A 72 7.33 11.72 -6.46
CA VAL A 72 7.75 10.76 -7.50
C VAL A 72 6.67 9.70 -7.73
N HIS A 73 6.13 9.15 -6.65
CA HIS A 73 5.04 8.19 -6.71
C HIS A 73 3.77 8.81 -7.30
N LYS A 74 3.36 9.98 -6.80
CA LYS A 74 2.19 10.72 -7.31
C LYS A 74 2.30 11.02 -8.80
N ARG A 75 3.50 11.34 -9.29
CA ARG A 75 3.77 11.52 -10.72
C ARG A 75 3.55 10.21 -11.48
N ARG A 76 4.08 9.10 -10.99
CA ARG A 76 3.93 7.79 -11.63
C ARG A 76 2.48 7.34 -11.69
N VAL A 77 1.72 7.51 -10.60
CA VAL A 77 0.28 7.23 -10.57
C VAL A 77 -0.47 8.09 -11.59
N LYS A 78 -0.07 9.36 -11.77
CA LYS A 78 -0.65 10.22 -12.81
C LYS A 78 -0.32 9.72 -14.23
N GLU A 79 0.90 9.23 -14.47
CA GLU A 79 1.29 8.62 -15.75
C GLU A 79 0.47 7.34 -16.04
N LEU A 80 0.22 6.51 -15.02
CA LEU A 80 -0.59 5.28 -15.11
C LEU A 80 -2.11 5.52 -15.19
N LYS A 81 -2.59 6.76 -15.08
CA LYS A 81 -4.03 7.06 -15.26
C LYS A 81 -4.44 7.13 -16.72
N VAL A 82 -3.47 7.28 -17.62
CA VAL A 82 -3.67 7.40 -19.07
C VAL A 82 -3.65 5.99 -19.69
N ASN A 83 -4.38 5.81 -20.79
CA ASN A 83 -4.31 4.57 -21.58
C ASN A 83 -2.86 4.32 -22.01
N PRO A 84 -2.27 3.13 -21.74
CA PRO A 84 -0.90 2.84 -22.14
C PRO A 84 -0.76 2.86 -23.66
N TYR A 85 0.26 3.61 -24.12
CA TYR A 85 0.61 3.66 -25.52
C TYR A 85 0.92 2.26 -26.06
N SER A 86 0.51 1.99 -27.30
CA SER A 86 0.81 0.73 -27.98
C SER A 86 1.10 0.94 -29.45
N ASN A 87 1.77 -0.03 -30.09
CA ASN A 87 2.11 0.07 -31.52
C ASN A 87 0.88 0.31 -32.42
N LEU A 88 -0.29 -0.22 -32.02
CA LEU A 88 -1.56 0.02 -32.71
C LEU A 88 -1.94 1.51 -32.79
N GLU A 89 -1.58 2.30 -31.77
CA GLU A 89 -1.79 3.74 -31.77
C GLU A 89 -0.88 4.45 -32.78
N ALA A 90 0.37 3.97 -32.93
CA ALA A 90 1.30 4.46 -33.94
C ALA A 90 0.80 4.17 -35.37
N GLU A 91 0.30 2.96 -35.59
CA GLU A 91 -0.27 2.53 -36.86
C GLU A 91 -1.54 3.34 -37.20
N ALA A 92 -2.43 3.51 -36.22
CA ALA A 92 -3.63 4.34 -36.34
C ALA A 92 -3.31 5.78 -36.71
N ALA A 93 -2.30 6.39 -36.08
CA ALA A 93 -1.83 7.73 -36.43
C ALA A 93 -1.31 7.84 -37.87
N ASN A 94 -0.76 6.75 -38.42
CA ASN A 94 -0.33 6.64 -39.81
C ASN A 94 -1.46 6.21 -40.77
N GLY A 95 -2.71 6.08 -40.29
CA GLY A 95 -3.87 5.68 -41.10
C GLY A 95 -4.03 4.17 -41.29
N GLN A 96 -3.33 3.34 -40.52
CA GLN A 96 -3.43 1.87 -40.56
C GLN A 96 -4.15 1.35 -39.31
N ASN A 97 -4.93 0.26 -39.42
CA ASN A 97 -5.55 -0.43 -38.27
C ASN A 97 -6.41 0.47 -37.34
N LEU A 98 -7.03 1.52 -37.89
CA LEU A 98 -7.85 2.48 -37.12
C LEU A 98 -9.00 1.81 -36.36
N GLU A 99 -9.73 0.89 -37.01
CA GLU A 99 -10.87 0.18 -36.41
C GLU A 99 -10.45 -0.58 -35.14
N LYS A 100 -9.36 -1.37 -35.24
CA LYS A 100 -8.80 -2.11 -34.10
C LYS A 100 -8.35 -1.21 -32.96
N PHE A 101 -7.78 -0.04 -33.28
CA PHE A 101 -7.39 0.92 -32.26
C PHE A 101 -8.59 1.50 -31.52
N VAL A 102 -9.64 1.89 -32.25
CA VAL A 102 -10.89 2.41 -31.66
C VAL A 102 -11.55 1.37 -30.76
N GLU A 103 -11.64 0.11 -31.22
CA GLU A 103 -12.16 -1.00 -30.41
C GLU A 103 -11.38 -1.18 -29.11
N LYS A 104 -10.04 -1.17 -29.18
CA LYS A 104 -9.17 -1.28 -28.01
C LYS A 104 -9.39 -0.14 -27.01
N VAL A 105 -9.50 1.10 -27.49
CA VAL A 105 -9.76 2.27 -26.63
C VAL A 105 -11.13 2.15 -25.95
N ASN A 106 -12.15 1.70 -26.67
CA ASN A 106 -13.48 1.47 -26.10
C ASN A 106 -13.46 0.38 -25.03
N GLN A 107 -12.79 -0.74 -25.28
CA GLN A 107 -12.61 -1.81 -24.29
C GLN A 107 -11.89 -1.30 -23.03
N TYR A 108 -10.82 -0.52 -23.20
CA TYR A 108 -10.10 0.10 -22.09
C TYR A 108 -11.06 0.98 -21.25
N ASN A 109 -11.78 1.91 -21.88
CA ASN A 109 -12.69 2.81 -21.17
C ASN A 109 -13.78 2.08 -20.37
N LEU A 110 -14.25 0.93 -20.86
CA LEU A 110 -15.22 0.08 -20.16
C LEU A 110 -14.60 -0.64 -18.95
N GLN A 111 -13.35 -1.11 -19.06
CA GLN A 111 -12.67 -1.90 -18.03
C GLN A 111 -12.01 -1.04 -16.94
N GLU A 112 -11.54 0.15 -17.28
CA GLU A 112 -10.81 1.05 -16.38
C GLU A 112 -11.46 1.34 -15.02
N PRO A 113 -12.76 1.66 -14.91
CA PRO A 113 -13.36 1.96 -13.61
C PRO A 113 -13.26 0.75 -12.67
N GLY A 114 -13.67 -0.44 -13.16
CA GLY A 114 -13.58 -1.67 -12.37
C GLY A 114 -12.14 -2.04 -12.00
N ARG A 115 -11.17 -1.79 -12.89
CA ARG A 115 -9.76 -2.00 -12.56
C ARG A 115 -9.27 -1.07 -11.45
N LYS A 116 -9.64 0.21 -11.48
CA LYS A 116 -9.25 1.20 -10.45
C LYS A 116 -9.88 0.89 -9.10
N ASP A 117 -11.13 0.45 -9.08
CA ASP A 117 -11.82 0.08 -7.84
C ASP A 117 -11.15 -1.15 -7.21
N MET A 118 -10.79 -2.15 -8.02
CA MET A 118 -10.03 -3.33 -7.58
C MET A 118 -8.63 -2.96 -7.07
N GLU A 119 -7.89 -2.17 -7.84
CA GLU A 119 -6.53 -1.71 -7.50
C GLU A 119 -6.52 -0.99 -6.15
N THR A 120 -7.45 -0.04 -5.97
CA THR A 120 -7.57 0.71 -4.72
C THR A 120 -7.93 -0.20 -3.56
N ALA A 121 -8.92 -1.07 -3.71
CA ALA A 121 -9.33 -2.00 -2.65
C ALA A 121 -8.18 -2.92 -2.17
N LEU A 122 -7.30 -3.38 -3.08
CA LEU A 122 -6.19 -4.26 -2.73
C LEU A 122 -4.98 -3.52 -2.14
N LEU A 123 -4.75 -2.26 -2.53
CA LEU A 123 -3.55 -1.53 -2.18
C LEU A 123 -3.73 -0.55 -1.02
N THR A 124 -4.96 -0.15 -0.66
CA THR A 124 -5.22 0.76 0.47
C THR A 124 -4.63 0.23 1.78
N ASN A 125 -4.74 -1.07 2.01
CA ASN A 125 -4.34 -1.70 3.27
C ASN A 125 -2.88 -2.17 3.28
N LEU A 126 -2.13 -1.93 2.19
CA LEU A 126 -0.76 -2.43 2.01
C LEU A 126 0.16 -2.11 3.19
N ILE A 127 0.16 -0.86 3.66
CA ILE A 127 1.04 -0.42 4.76
C ILE A 127 0.66 -1.11 6.07
N ALA A 128 -0.64 -1.16 6.37
CA ALA A 128 -1.15 -1.75 7.60
C ALA A 128 -0.87 -3.26 7.66
N GLU A 129 -1.10 -3.97 6.56
CA GLU A 129 -0.79 -5.40 6.45
C GLU A 129 0.71 -5.67 6.61
N ASN A 130 1.58 -4.82 6.05
CA ASN A 130 3.02 -4.95 6.24
C ASN A 130 3.41 -4.70 7.72
N ASP A 131 2.81 -3.71 8.38
CA ASP A 131 3.05 -3.46 9.81
C ASP A 131 2.54 -4.62 10.70
N GLU A 132 1.45 -5.28 10.33
CA GLU A 132 0.96 -6.48 11.01
C GLU A 132 1.90 -7.67 10.82
N LYS A 133 2.36 -7.92 9.59
CA LYS A 133 3.34 -8.98 9.31
C LYS A 133 4.65 -8.77 10.04
N ASP A 134 5.15 -7.54 10.07
CA ASP A 134 6.38 -7.18 10.79
C ASP A 134 6.22 -7.45 12.30
N ARG A 135 5.05 -7.12 12.87
CA ARG A 135 4.71 -7.41 14.28
C ARG A 135 4.65 -8.91 14.54
N LEU A 136 3.91 -9.67 13.73
CA LEU A 136 3.77 -11.12 13.90
C LEU A 136 5.12 -11.83 13.78
N LYS A 137 5.93 -11.44 12.78
CA LYS A 137 7.28 -12.00 12.60
C LYS A 137 8.17 -11.69 13.81
N TRP A 138 8.06 -10.50 14.38
CA TRP A 138 8.79 -10.15 15.60
C TRP A 138 8.34 -11.00 16.79
N GLU A 139 7.03 -11.18 17.00
CA GLU A 139 6.49 -12.04 18.06
C GLU A 139 6.92 -13.50 17.91
N GLU A 140 6.96 -14.02 16.68
CA GLU A 140 7.42 -15.38 16.39
C GLU A 140 8.92 -15.55 16.67
N MET A 141 9.75 -14.55 16.36
CA MET A 141 11.18 -14.58 16.63
C MET A 141 11.52 -14.40 18.11
N TYR A 142 10.73 -13.62 18.86
CA TYR A 142 11.00 -13.25 20.26
C TYR A 142 9.78 -13.50 21.17
N PRO A 143 9.37 -14.77 21.37
CA PRO A 143 8.15 -15.10 22.11
C PRO A 143 8.18 -14.68 23.58
N GLU A 144 9.32 -14.86 24.28
CA GLU A 144 9.46 -14.48 25.69
C GLU A 144 9.33 -12.97 25.91
N GLU A 145 9.93 -12.18 25.00
CA GLU A 145 9.85 -10.72 25.06
C GLU A 145 8.43 -10.23 24.75
N ALA A 146 7.75 -10.86 23.77
CA ALA A 146 6.37 -10.56 23.44
C ALA A 146 5.43 -10.84 24.63
N GLU A 147 5.60 -11.97 25.33
CA GLU A 147 4.84 -12.27 26.54
C GLU A 147 5.10 -11.25 27.66
N ALA A 148 6.36 -10.85 27.86
CA ALA A 148 6.71 -9.83 28.84
C ALA A 148 6.07 -8.47 28.52
N GLN A 149 6.02 -8.08 27.24
CA GLN A 149 5.33 -6.87 26.80
C GLN A 149 3.82 -6.94 27.07
N ARG A 150 3.19 -8.08 26.77
CA ARG A 150 1.75 -8.31 27.05
C ARG A 150 1.43 -8.24 28.54
N LYS A 151 2.28 -8.83 29.39
CA LYS A 151 2.16 -8.74 30.86
C LYS A 151 2.27 -7.30 31.34
N LYS A 152 3.27 -6.54 30.85
CA LYS A 152 3.43 -5.12 31.20
C LYS A 152 2.23 -4.27 30.77
N LEU A 153 1.72 -4.48 29.55
CA LEU A 153 0.52 -3.79 29.07
C LEU A 153 -0.70 -4.09 29.94
N ALA A 154 -0.92 -5.37 30.31
CA ALA A 154 -2.01 -5.76 31.20
C ALA A 154 -1.86 -5.16 32.61
N GLU A 155 -0.65 -5.10 33.16
CA GLU A 155 -0.37 -4.42 34.43
C GLU A 155 -0.64 -2.92 34.36
N ASP A 156 -0.25 -2.26 33.28
CA ASP A 156 -0.47 -0.82 33.10
C ASP A 156 -1.95 -0.49 32.85
N GLU A 157 -2.69 -1.32 32.11
CA GLU A 157 -4.14 -1.24 31.97
C GLU A 157 -4.86 -1.43 33.33
N ALA A 158 -4.43 -2.39 34.15
CA ALA A 158 -4.98 -2.59 35.48
C ALA A 158 -4.73 -1.38 36.40
N LYS A 159 -3.54 -0.77 36.33
CA LYS A 159 -3.23 0.47 37.08
C LYS A 159 -4.10 1.63 36.64
N ASN A 160 -4.27 1.85 35.33
CA ASN A 160 -5.12 2.91 34.78
C ASN A 160 -6.58 2.75 35.21
N ASN A 161 -7.15 1.54 35.07
CA ASN A 161 -8.52 1.25 35.53
C ASN A 161 -8.68 1.47 37.04
N SER A 162 -7.67 1.17 37.86
CA SER A 162 -7.70 1.43 39.31
C SER A 162 -7.69 2.92 39.65
N MET A 163 -6.99 3.75 38.87
CA MET A 163 -6.95 5.21 39.04
C MET A 163 -8.29 5.85 38.65
N ASP A 164 -8.96 5.32 37.64
CA ASP A 164 -10.28 5.80 37.20
C ASP A 164 -11.39 5.48 38.21
N ILE A 165 -11.31 4.33 38.90
CA ILE A 165 -12.24 3.98 39.99
C ILE A 165 -12.09 4.93 41.19
N GLN A 166 -10.88 5.42 41.46
CA GLN A 166 -10.61 6.35 42.57
C GLN A 166 -10.99 7.81 42.29
N ASN A 167 -11.14 8.19 41.01
CA ASN A 167 -11.52 9.53 40.58
C ASN A 167 -12.99 9.67 40.13
N SER A 168 -13.80 8.62 40.33
CA SER A 168 -15.24 8.69 40.08
C SER A 168 -15.93 9.62 41.11
N PRO A 169 -16.67 10.67 40.69
CA PRO A 169 -17.32 11.55 41.64
C PRO A 169 -18.38 10.77 42.42
N VAL A 170 -18.22 10.71 43.75
CA VAL A 170 -19.25 10.19 44.65
C VAL A 170 -20.51 11.02 44.43
N ALA A 171 -21.54 10.39 43.86
CA ALA A 171 -22.86 11.00 43.75
C ALA A 171 -23.40 11.22 45.16
N VAL A 172 -23.42 12.48 45.60
CA VAL A 172 -24.15 12.90 46.80
C VAL A 172 -25.63 12.82 46.43
N ASN A 173 -26.34 11.82 46.95
CA ASN A 173 -27.78 11.71 46.82
C ASN A 173 -28.43 12.73 47.76
N GLU A 174 -28.94 13.83 47.21
CA GLU A 174 -29.85 14.77 47.88
C GLU A 174 -31.28 14.23 47.78
N GLU A 175 -31.66 13.26 48.63
CA GLU A 175 -33.06 12.92 48.87
C GLU A 175 -33.29 12.63 50.35
N ASP A 176 -33.44 13.70 51.15
CA ASP A 176 -34.12 13.68 52.45
C ASP A 176 -35.10 14.87 52.51
N GLU A 177 -36.11 14.86 51.64
CA GLU A 177 -37.36 15.61 51.84
C GLU A 177 -38.54 14.63 51.88
N ILE A 178 -38.87 14.10 53.07
CA ILE A 178 -40.20 13.56 53.38
C ILE A 178 -40.60 13.94 54.83
N ILE A 179 -41.34 15.06 54.90
CA ILE A 179 -42.57 15.42 55.66
C ILE A 179 -43.02 14.56 56.87
N VAL A 180 -43.65 15.25 57.85
CA VAL A 180 -44.87 14.94 58.67
C VAL A 180 -44.57 15.28 60.15
N ASP A 181 -45.25 16.15 60.91
CA ASP A 181 -46.52 16.90 60.89
C ASP A 181 -46.33 18.28 61.58
#